data_AF-A0A1S2VGR8-F1
#
_entry.id   AF-A0A1S2VGR8-F1
#
_cell.length_a   1.000
_cell.length_b   1.000
_cell.length_c   1.000
_cell.angle_alpha   90.00
_cell.angle_beta   90.00
_cell.angle_gamma   90.00
#
_symmetry.space_group_name_H-M   'P 1'
#
loop_
_entity.id
_entity.type
_entity.pdbx_description
1 polymer ?
#
loop_
_entity_poly.entity_id
_entity_poly.type
_entity_poly.pdbx_seq_one_letter_code
_entity_poly.pdbx_strand_id
1 'polypeptide(L)'
;MKTTVFTLALCLAVSTATLAQSASFFNNPIQLNGYPLDYSNFTLLSRGVMTLVDPGGSSEKGKQVPFRVYLRRKGVVITEGGMSDKTEYRNVPIHQILSKALPGDELVIDPLYRNDRINRQVITLRMFSWLLFRGVRGDGC
;
A
#
# COMPACT_ATOMS: atom_id res chain seq x y z
N MET A 1 -52.54 -19.19 -32.76
CA MET A 1 -51.20 -19.41 -32.18
C MET A 1 -50.19 -18.57 -32.94
N LYS A 2 -49.77 -17.41 -32.40
CA LYS A 2 -48.56 -16.69 -32.81
C LYS A 2 -47.97 -16.05 -31.55
N THR A 3 -46.82 -16.58 -31.16
CA THR A 3 -46.11 -16.33 -29.90
C THR A 3 -45.33 -15.02 -29.98
N THR A 4 -45.57 -14.15 -29.00
CA THR A 4 -44.82 -12.94 -28.70
C THR A 4 -43.42 -13.30 -28.22
N VAL A 5 -42.36 -12.70 -28.80
CA VAL A 5 -41.00 -12.79 -28.27
C VAL A 5 -40.56 -11.40 -27.86
N PHE A 6 -40.65 -11.14 -26.55
CA PHE A 6 -40.07 -9.99 -25.87
C PHE A 6 -38.66 -10.40 -25.42
N THR A 7 -37.63 -9.92 -26.10
CA THR A 7 -36.23 -10.15 -25.69
C THR A 7 -35.74 -8.95 -24.89
N LEU A 8 -35.69 -9.13 -23.56
CA LEU A 8 -35.03 -8.23 -22.60
C LEU A 8 -33.51 -8.25 -22.83
N ALA A 9 -32.93 -7.09 -23.15
CA ALA A 9 -31.48 -6.90 -23.17
C ALA A 9 -30.98 -6.61 -21.75
N LEU A 10 -30.42 -7.62 -21.09
CA LEU A 10 -29.72 -7.51 -19.80
C LEU A 10 -28.25 -7.14 -20.07
N CYS A 11 -27.93 -5.85 -20.10
CA CYS A 11 -26.53 -5.39 -20.17
C CYS A 11 -25.86 -5.56 -18.80
N LEU A 12 -25.09 -6.64 -18.65
CA LEU A 12 -24.13 -6.81 -17.56
C LEU A 12 -22.94 -5.86 -17.80
N ALA A 13 -22.89 -4.75 -17.07
CA ALA A 13 -21.70 -3.90 -17.00
C ALA A 13 -20.62 -4.64 -16.19
N VAL A 14 -19.69 -5.29 -16.90
CA VAL A 14 -18.48 -5.86 -16.30
C VAL A 14 -17.51 -4.71 -16.02
N SER A 15 -17.45 -4.27 -14.77
CA SER A 15 -16.44 -3.32 -14.31
C SER A 15 -15.07 -4.01 -14.29
N THR A 16 -14.26 -3.80 -15.32
CA THR A 16 -12.86 -4.21 -15.32
C THR A 16 -12.05 -3.25 -14.44
N ALA A 17 -11.84 -3.63 -13.18
CA ALA A 17 -10.85 -2.98 -12.34
C ALA A 17 -9.45 -3.45 -12.77
N THR A 18 -8.78 -2.65 -13.61
CA THR A 18 -7.37 -2.87 -13.96
C THR A 18 -6.49 -2.55 -12.75
N LEU A 19 -6.04 -3.59 -12.04
CA LEU A 19 -4.92 -3.51 -11.10
C LEU A 19 -3.64 -3.28 -11.91
N ALA A 20 -3.23 -2.01 -12.03
CA ALA A 20 -1.93 -1.65 -12.57
C ALA A 20 -0.84 -2.09 -11.57
N GLN A 21 -0.38 -3.33 -11.69
CA GLN A 21 0.69 -3.87 -10.86
C GLN A 21 1.88 -4.30 -11.71
N SER A 22 2.65 -3.32 -12.18
CA SER A 22 4.08 -3.49 -12.52
C SER A 22 4.77 -2.13 -12.65
N ALA A 23 4.83 -1.35 -11.57
CA ALA A 23 5.74 -0.21 -11.53
C ALA A 23 7.15 -0.73 -11.29
N SER A 24 8.03 -0.48 -12.27
CA SER A 24 9.48 -0.72 -12.22
C SER A 24 10.09 -0.34 -10.86
N PHE A 25 10.77 -1.28 -10.21
CA PHE A 25 11.45 -1.11 -8.92
C PHE A 25 12.48 0.04 -8.90
N PHE A 26 12.95 0.49 -10.07
CA PHE A 26 13.97 1.54 -10.19
C PHE A 26 13.46 2.96 -9.85
N ASN A 27 12.14 3.17 -9.74
CA ASN A 27 11.55 4.48 -9.46
C ASN A 27 10.63 4.49 -8.24
N ASN A 28 10.80 3.59 -7.27
CA ASN A 28 10.00 3.65 -6.04
C ASN A 28 10.47 4.83 -5.15
N PRO A 29 9.65 5.89 -4.96
CA PRO A 29 10.04 7.02 -4.12
C PRO A 29 10.02 6.66 -2.63
N ILE A 30 9.38 5.56 -2.23
CA ILE A 30 9.33 5.14 -0.83
C ILE A 30 10.53 4.25 -0.55
N GLN A 31 11.27 4.60 0.49
CA GLN A 31 12.41 3.83 0.96
C GLN A 31 12.18 3.35 2.39
N LEU A 32 12.74 2.19 2.70
CA LEU A 32 12.86 1.65 4.05
C LEU A 32 14.33 1.39 4.34
N ASN A 33 14.87 2.04 5.37
CA ASN A 33 16.30 2.00 5.71
C ASN A 33 17.23 2.43 4.56
N GLY A 34 16.77 3.37 3.72
CA GLY A 34 17.53 3.90 2.58
C GLY A 34 17.50 3.05 1.31
N TYR A 35 16.79 1.91 1.33
CA TYR A 35 16.58 1.07 0.14
C TYR A 35 15.15 1.24 -0.39
N PRO A 36 14.92 1.17 -1.72
CA PRO A 36 13.57 1.14 -2.27
C PRO A 36 12.69 0.11 -1.57
N LEU A 37 11.47 0.49 -1.22
CA LEU A 37 10.56 -0.39 -0.50
C LEU A 37 10.19 -1.60 -1.36
N ASP A 38 10.45 -2.79 -0.84
CA ASP A 38 9.98 -4.05 -1.41
C ASP A 38 8.57 -4.36 -0.91
N TYR A 39 7.57 -4.09 -1.75
CA TYR A 39 6.17 -4.34 -1.42
C TYR A 39 5.82 -5.82 -1.23
N SER A 40 6.59 -6.74 -1.81
CA SER A 40 6.34 -8.18 -1.69
C SER A 40 6.72 -8.70 -0.30
N ASN A 41 7.73 -8.08 0.33
CA ASN A 41 8.22 -8.44 1.66
C ASN A 41 7.74 -7.49 2.78
N PHE A 42 7.00 -6.42 2.44
CA PHE A 42 6.45 -5.50 3.43
C PHE A 42 5.22 -6.08 4.13
N THR A 43 5.26 -6.15 5.46
CA THR A 43 4.23 -6.77 6.30
C THR A 43 3.96 -5.94 7.57
N LEU A 44 2.97 -6.35 8.36
CA LEU A 44 2.71 -5.78 9.69
C LEU A 44 3.92 -5.83 10.65
N LEU A 45 4.85 -6.74 10.40
CA LEU A 45 6.04 -6.92 11.23
C LEU A 45 7.26 -6.15 10.70
N SER A 46 7.12 -5.44 9.57
CA SER A 46 8.20 -4.65 9.00
C SER A 46 8.69 -3.59 9.99
N ARG A 47 10.01 -3.44 10.05
CA ARG A 47 10.69 -2.47 10.90
C ARG A 47 11.67 -1.66 10.07
N GLY A 48 12.01 -0.50 10.58
CA GLY A 48 12.96 0.41 9.95
C GLY A 48 12.45 1.84 9.92
N VAL A 49 13.25 2.69 9.30
CA VAL A 49 12.93 4.10 9.07
C VAL A 49 12.43 4.24 7.65
N MET A 50 11.17 4.66 7.51
CA MET A 50 10.56 4.98 6.22
C MET A 50 10.88 6.42 5.85
N THR A 51 11.27 6.62 4.60
CA THR A 51 11.53 7.93 3.99
C THR A 51 10.88 7.99 2.62
N LEU A 52 10.51 9.20 2.19
CA LEU A 52 10.03 9.47 0.85
C LEU A 52 11.07 10.35 0.15
N VAL A 53 11.50 9.95 -1.04
CA VAL A 53 12.52 10.65 -1.83
C VAL A 53 11.99 11.00 -3.21
N ASP A 54 12.41 12.17 -3.72
CA ASP A 54 12.21 12.54 -5.11
C ASP A 54 13.37 12.00 -5.96
N PRO A 55 13.13 11.01 -6.85
CA PRO A 55 14.15 10.46 -7.73
C PRO A 55 14.62 11.46 -8.81
N GLY A 56 13.93 12.59 -8.99
CA GLY A 56 14.36 13.69 -9.87
C GLY A 56 15.27 14.73 -9.22
N GLY A 57 15.60 14.58 -7.94
CA GLY A 57 16.53 15.48 -7.26
C GLY A 57 17.94 15.43 -7.87
N SER A 58 18.64 16.57 -7.88
CA SER A 58 20.02 16.70 -8.40
C SER A 58 21.09 15.93 -7.61
N SER A 59 20.70 15.19 -6.56
CA SER A 59 21.57 14.37 -5.73
C SER A 59 21.41 12.89 -6.07
N GLU A 60 22.50 12.11 -6.04
CA GLU A 60 22.50 10.65 -6.24
C GLU A 60 21.54 9.89 -5.28
N LYS A 61 21.15 10.52 -4.16
CA LYS A 61 20.24 9.94 -3.16
C LYS A 61 18.79 10.45 -3.25
N GLY A 62 18.49 11.31 -4.22
CA GLY A 62 17.22 12.04 -4.31
C GLY A 62 17.04 13.07 -3.18
N LYS A 63 16.04 13.93 -3.31
CA LYS A 63 15.69 14.92 -2.27
C LYS A 63 14.63 14.34 -1.34
N GLN A 64 14.84 14.39 -0.02
CA GLN A 64 13.81 13.97 0.93
C GLN A 64 12.56 14.87 0.83
N VAL A 65 11.40 14.24 0.69
CA VAL A 65 10.10 14.89 0.56
C VAL A 65 9.32 14.68 1.85
N PRO A 66 8.78 15.74 2.48
CA PRO A 66 7.93 15.57 3.64
C PRO A 66 6.58 14.94 3.23
N PHE A 67 6.07 14.06 4.09
CA PHE A 67 4.88 13.26 3.82
C PHE A 67 4.10 12.98 5.10
N ARG A 68 2.85 12.59 4.94
CA ARG A 68 1.99 12.07 5.99
C ARG A 68 1.92 10.56 5.86
N VAL A 69 1.90 9.86 6.98
CA VAL A 69 1.70 8.42 6.98
C VAL A 69 0.74 8.03 8.10
N TYR A 70 -0.27 7.25 7.76
CA TYR A 70 -1.35 6.91 8.68
C TYR A 70 -2.05 5.62 8.26
N LEU A 71 -2.79 5.04 9.19
CA LEU A 71 -3.57 3.83 8.96
C LEU A 71 -5.01 4.18 8.57
N ARG A 72 -5.59 3.38 7.70
CA ARG A 72 -7.01 3.43 7.33
C ARG A 72 -7.61 2.04 7.48
N ARG A 73 -8.73 1.94 8.18
CA ARG A 73 -9.50 0.70 8.35
C ARG A 73 -10.87 0.88 7.74
N LYS A 74 -11.21 0.07 6.74
CA LYS A 74 -12.50 0.14 6.03
C LYS A 74 -12.83 1.56 5.56
N GLY A 75 -11.84 2.29 5.05
CA GLY A 75 -12.00 3.66 4.56
C GLY A 75 -11.88 4.77 5.63
N VAL A 76 -11.82 4.43 6.92
CA VAL A 76 -11.75 5.42 8.02
C VAL A 76 -10.32 5.53 8.56
N VAL A 77 -9.84 6.76 8.76
CA VAL A 77 -8.51 7.02 9.35
C VAL A 77 -8.48 6.59 10.81
N ILE A 78 -7.45 5.84 11.20
CA ILE A 78 -7.22 5.45 12.59
C ILE A 78 -6.39 6.53 13.27
N THR A 79 -6.91 7.13 14.35
CA THR A 79 -6.25 8.23 15.07
C THR A 79 -5.69 7.84 16.45
N GLU A 80 -5.76 6.56 16.80
CA GLU A 80 -5.29 6.05 18.08
C GLU A 80 -3.78 6.25 18.25
N GLY A 81 -3.36 6.60 19.48
CA GLY A 81 -1.94 6.73 19.81
C GLY A 81 -1.22 7.93 19.19
N GLY A 82 -1.95 8.98 18.79
CA GLY A 82 -1.37 10.23 18.26
C GLY A 82 -0.99 10.17 16.78
N MET A 83 -1.31 9.08 16.08
CA MET A 83 -1.26 9.04 14.63
C MET A 83 -2.40 9.87 14.06
N SER A 84 -2.10 10.71 13.07
CA SER A 84 -3.10 11.49 12.36
C SER A 84 -2.63 11.68 10.92
N ASP A 85 -3.60 11.80 10.02
CA ASP A 85 -3.43 12.29 8.66
C ASP A 85 -2.95 13.76 8.57
N LYS A 86 -2.77 14.43 9.71
CA LYS A 86 -2.23 15.78 9.81
C LYS A 86 -0.76 15.81 10.22
N THR A 87 -0.21 14.71 10.72
CA THR A 87 1.17 14.67 11.21
C THR A 87 2.14 14.51 10.04
N GLU A 88 3.10 15.43 9.95
CA GLU A 88 4.06 15.50 8.87
C GLU A 88 5.40 14.91 9.30
N TYR A 89 5.95 14.05 8.45
CA TYR A 89 7.19 13.33 8.67
C TYR A 89 8.16 13.57 7.51
N ARG A 90 9.45 13.61 7.83
CA ARG A 90 10.53 13.43 6.84
C ARG A 90 11.08 12.00 6.89
N ASN A 91 11.20 11.50 8.12
CA ASN A 91 11.65 10.16 8.45
C ASN A 91 10.73 9.64 9.55
N VAL A 92 10.31 8.38 9.47
CA VAL A 92 9.43 7.80 10.50
C VAL A 92 9.80 6.35 10.78
N PRO A 93 10.02 5.98 12.06
CA PRO A 93 10.16 4.58 12.44
C PRO A 93 8.82 3.86 12.22
N ILE A 94 8.73 3.04 11.16
CA ILE A 94 7.44 2.52 10.68
C ILE A 94 6.75 1.61 11.71
N HIS A 95 7.52 1.00 12.62
CA HIS A 95 7.00 0.16 13.69
C HIS A 95 6.06 0.91 14.64
N GLN A 96 6.25 2.22 14.83
CA GLN A 96 5.36 3.03 15.68
C GLN A 96 3.95 3.05 15.09
N ILE A 97 3.87 3.11 13.76
CA ILE A 97 2.61 3.11 13.03
C ILE A 97 2.02 1.71 12.96
N LEU A 98 2.83 0.74 12.54
CA LEU A 98 2.38 -0.64 12.38
C LEU A 98 2.00 -1.32 13.69
N SER A 99 2.48 -0.84 14.85
CA SER A 99 2.09 -1.36 16.17
C SER A 99 0.59 -1.31 16.46
N LYS A 100 -0.16 -0.47 15.74
CA LYS A 100 -1.62 -0.32 15.85
C LYS A 100 -2.37 -0.91 14.67
N ALA A 101 -1.66 -1.42 13.68
CA ALA A 101 -2.26 -1.96 12.48
C ALA A 101 -2.79 -3.38 12.70
N LEU A 102 -3.91 -3.67 12.06
CA LEU A 102 -4.47 -5.02 11.95
C LEU A 102 -4.33 -5.54 10.52
N PRO A 103 -4.38 -6.86 10.32
CA PRO A 103 -4.48 -7.45 8.98
C PRO A 103 -5.68 -6.88 8.23
N GLY A 104 -5.45 -6.46 6.98
CA GLY A 104 -6.44 -5.83 6.13
C GLY A 104 -6.57 -4.32 6.28
N ASP A 105 -5.88 -3.70 7.25
CA ASP A 105 -5.73 -2.25 7.28
C ASP A 105 -4.88 -1.77 6.10
N GLU A 106 -5.06 -0.51 5.74
CA GLU A 106 -4.30 0.16 4.70
C GLU A 106 -3.34 1.16 5.33
N LEU A 107 -2.06 1.05 5.00
CA LEU A 107 -1.07 2.08 5.27
C LEU A 107 -1.10 3.09 4.12
N VAL A 108 -1.48 4.32 4.42
CA VAL A 108 -1.50 5.42 3.45
C VAL A 108 -0.25 6.25 3.64
N ILE A 109 0.49 6.46 2.55
CA ILE A 109 1.60 7.40 2.46
C ILE A 109 1.16 8.54 1.54
N ASP A 110 1.03 9.74 2.08
CA ASP A 110 0.55 10.91 1.36
C ASP A 110 1.63 12.01 1.33
N PRO A 111 2.28 12.24 0.17
CA PRO A 111 3.25 13.31 0.02
C PRO A 111 2.61 14.69 0.25
N LEU A 112 3.32 15.61 0.91
CA LEU A 112 2.85 17.00 1.03
C LEU A 112 2.87 17.75 -0.31
N TYR A 113 3.80 17.37 -1.19
CA TYR A 113 3.93 17.89 -2.54
C TYR A 113 3.86 16.72 -3.51
N ARG A 114 2.94 16.81 -4.47
CA ARG A 114 2.75 15.79 -5.50
C ARG A 114 3.32 16.27 -6.81
N ASN A 115 3.89 15.34 -7.56
CA ASN A 115 4.35 15.54 -8.93
C ASN A 115 4.18 14.23 -9.72
N ASP A 116 4.59 14.21 -10.98
CA ASP A 116 4.43 13.02 -11.84
C ASP A 116 5.14 11.76 -11.31
N ARG A 117 6.10 11.93 -10.39
CA ARG A 117 6.94 10.84 -9.82
C ARG A 117 6.55 10.46 -8.39
N ILE A 118 5.90 11.37 -7.66
CA ILE A 118 5.58 11.24 -6.24
C ILE A 118 4.08 11.44 -6.06
N ASN A 119 3.39 10.34 -5.79
CA ASN A 119 1.95 10.29 -5.60
C ASN A 119 1.56 9.63 -4.28
N ARG A 120 0.31 9.80 -3.88
CA ARG A 120 -0.26 9.08 -2.74
C ARG A 120 -0.19 7.58 -3.02
N GLN A 121 0.31 6.84 -2.05
CA GLN A 121 0.46 5.38 -2.09
C GLN A 121 -0.38 4.76 -0.98
N VAL A 122 -1.00 3.62 -1.28
CA VAL A 122 -1.83 2.85 -0.34
C VAL A 122 -1.37 1.41 -0.37
N ILE A 123 -0.96 0.89 0.80
CA ILE A 123 -0.44 -0.46 0.95
C ILE A 123 -1.38 -1.24 1.86
N THR A 124 -2.01 -2.30 1.35
CA THR A 124 -2.81 -3.21 2.18
C THR A 124 -1.90 -4.09 3.02
N LEU A 125 -2.06 -4.02 4.34
CA LEU A 125 -1.23 -4.72 5.31
C LEU A 125 -1.67 -6.17 5.45
N ARG A 126 -0.73 -7.09 5.25
CA ARG A 126 -0.95 -8.53 5.36
C ARG A 126 -0.24 -9.08 6.60
N MET A 127 -0.82 -10.14 7.17
CA MET A 127 -0.13 -10.96 8.15
C MET A 127 0.98 -11.74 7.45
N PHE A 128 2.07 -12.03 8.16
CA PHE A 128 3.21 -12.75 7.62
C PHE A 128 2.79 -14.15 7.10
N SER A 129 3.17 -14.49 5.87
CA SER A 129 2.68 -15.67 5.15
C SER A 129 3.04 -17.03 5.77
N TRP A 130 4.10 -17.17 6.58
CA TRP A 130 4.49 -18.44 7.23
C TRP A 130 3.36 -19.09 8.06
N LEU A 131 2.46 -18.28 8.64
CA LEU A 131 1.30 -18.79 9.40
C LEU A 131 0.25 -19.48 8.52
N LEU A 132 0.28 -19.28 7.18
CA LEU A 132 -0.59 -19.97 6.23
C LEU A 132 -0.03 -21.33 5.77
N PHE A 133 1.25 -21.65 6.06
CA PHE A 133 1.91 -22.89 5.61
C PHE A 133 1.86 -24.05 6.61
N ARG A 134 1.14 -23.90 7.73
CA ARG A 134 1.02 -24.96 8.76
C ARG A 134 0.05 -26.10 8.41
N GLY A 135 -0.51 -26.12 7.19
CA GLY A 135 -1.58 -27.03 6.78
C GLY A 135 -1.24 -28.09 5.72
N VAL A 136 -0.12 -28.00 5.01
CA VAL A 136 0.21 -29.00 3.97
C VAL A 136 1.00 -30.14 4.63
N ARG A 137 0.27 -31.08 5.24
CA ARG A 137 0.80 -32.41 5.51
C ARG A 137 1.01 -33.07 4.15
N GLY A 138 2.27 -33.16 3.72
CA GLY A 138 2.64 -34.01 2.60
C GLY A 138 2.29 -35.45 2.95
N ASP A 139 1.32 -36.00 2.24
CA ASP A 139 1.10 -37.41 2.05
C ASP A 139 2.35 -37.98 1.36
N GLY A 140 3.25 -38.49 2.19
CA GLY A 140 4.50 -39.11 1.75
C GLY A 140 4.24 -40.25 0.77
N CYS A 141 4.97 -40.21 -0.34
CA CYS A 141 5.24 -41.36 -1.21
C CYS A 141 6.59 -41.96 -0.82
#